data_AF-A0A183JW92-F1
#
_entry.id   AF-A0A183JW92-F1
#
_cell.length_a   1.000
_cell.length_b   1.000
_cell.length_c   1.000
_cell.angle_alpha   90.00
_cell.angle_beta   90.00
_cell.angle_gamma   90.00
#
_symmetry.space_group_name_H-M   'P 1'
#
loop_
_entity.id
_entity.type
_entity.pdbx_description
1 polymer ?
#
loop_
_entity_poly.entity_id
_entity_poly.type
_entity_poly.pdbx_seq_one_letter_code
_entity_poly.pdbx_strand_id
1 'polypeptide(L)'
;MPTAYADELSDGRGASVLLKILKKIFEEIVEFCVRTKGDIPISFLLGFFVSGIISRWYQMYLYIPWMNQIALQIASSINAKSEEGSRKIRLTIMRYMNLAWVLMMKRISDQIACRFIKNDDIGSLPSALGPVLPKRKSTNHKHLISRNTCQPWSIDASEVVRTSPSKSILQQQLSQSQYPIQTKLDSPLNNIFVQPQTPNSSDVHTPLAPLATDEECGALPDAFEAADVVELREMLRAFNQDQKVKSSFGVLITEKEISSFERIAADWFRRTKTNYTPEYWVPIQWAQRLTLKALQSGYIDDPKVAFYTVENIGRVRQSMQNLQVYSSIMIPLVYTQVVIIAVYSYFMCQIFACQFVEHRNQNGQHNVDLYVPIFSIFSFLFLMGWLKVALCVMNPFGDDDEDFQTSKILDYNLDVSYRSVFMDPDAFPENLSAPSGNKRSDDNESDDLQKFLDQVDHEIEEVRNKGLLNDVSNLEMHPSFCERARNLCCCEKKKPPPPGKL
;
A
#
# COMPACT_ATOMS: atom_id res chain seq x y z
N MET A 1 -23.42 28.11 65.18
CA MET A 1 -24.00 27.05 66.04
C MET A 1 -24.15 25.77 65.22
N PRO A 2 -23.18 24.85 65.29
CA PRO A 2 -23.17 23.59 64.53
C PRO A 2 -23.69 22.40 65.35
N THR A 3 -24.83 22.56 66.05
CA THR A 3 -25.38 21.53 66.94
C THR A 3 -26.87 21.22 66.70
N ALA A 4 -27.51 21.83 65.70
CA ALA A 4 -28.92 21.57 65.38
C ALA A 4 -29.14 20.61 64.20
N TYR A 5 -28.07 20.22 63.47
CA TYR A 5 -28.19 19.37 62.27
C TYR A 5 -27.99 17.87 62.53
N ALA A 6 -27.56 17.48 63.74
CA ALA A 6 -27.28 16.08 64.06
C ALA A 6 -28.52 15.32 64.59
N ASP A 7 -29.50 16.01 65.17
CA ASP A 7 -30.67 15.38 65.81
C ASP A 7 -31.82 15.06 64.84
N GLU A 8 -31.81 15.56 63.59
CA GLU A 8 -32.79 15.19 62.57
C GLU A 8 -32.45 13.90 61.80
N LEU A 9 -31.29 13.28 62.07
CA LEU A 9 -30.92 12.00 61.44
C LEU A 9 -31.52 10.76 62.12
N SER A 10 -32.20 10.92 63.26
CA SER A 10 -32.87 9.80 63.95
C SER A 10 -34.31 9.55 63.50
N ASP A 11 -34.90 10.44 62.69
CA ASP A 11 -36.26 10.29 62.17
C ASP A 11 -36.15 10.04 60.66
N GLY A 12 -36.83 9.01 60.12
CA GLY A 12 -36.77 8.64 58.70
C GLY A 12 -37.14 9.77 57.72
N ARG A 13 -37.62 10.91 58.25
CA ARG A 13 -37.81 12.19 57.56
C ARG A 13 -36.50 12.85 57.10
N GLY A 14 -35.40 12.78 57.86
CA GLY A 14 -34.12 13.40 57.49
C GLY A 14 -33.51 12.77 56.23
N ALA A 15 -33.55 11.45 56.12
CA ALA A 15 -33.14 10.71 54.93
C ALA A 15 -34.03 10.99 53.71
N SER A 16 -35.34 11.15 53.93
CA SER A 16 -36.29 11.52 52.87
C SER A 16 -36.06 12.95 52.36
N VAL A 17 -35.73 13.89 53.24
CA VAL A 17 -35.39 15.28 52.86
C VAL A 17 -34.08 15.32 52.08
N LEU A 18 -33.05 14.60 52.53
CA LEU A 18 -31.77 14.50 51.82
C LEU A 18 -31.95 13.90 50.41
N LEU A 19 -32.75 12.86 50.28
CA LEU A 19 -33.05 12.22 48.99
C LEU A 19 -33.77 13.18 48.03
N LYS A 20 -34.70 14.00 48.54
CA LYS A 20 -35.38 15.04 47.74
C LYS A 20 -34.42 16.13 47.26
N ILE A 21 -33.47 16.55 48.10
CA ILE A 21 -32.43 17.52 47.74
C ILE A 21 -31.52 16.95 46.65
N LEU A 22 -31.03 15.71 46.84
CA LEU A 22 -30.18 15.03 45.86
C LEU A 22 -30.88 14.83 44.52
N LYS A 23 -32.17 14.46 44.55
CA LYS A 23 -32.99 14.36 43.35
C LYS A 23 -33.02 15.69 42.62
N LYS A 24 -33.38 16.79 43.30
CA LYS A 24 -33.44 18.13 42.68
C LYS A 24 -32.11 18.56 42.04
N ILE A 25 -30.99 18.35 42.73
CA ILE A 25 -29.65 18.63 42.19
C ILE A 25 -29.40 17.81 40.91
N PHE A 26 -29.81 16.55 40.90
CA PHE A 26 -29.70 15.70 39.70
C PHE A 26 -30.58 16.21 38.55
N GLU A 27 -31.81 16.66 38.81
CA GLU A 27 -32.68 17.23 37.77
C GLU A 27 -32.04 18.48 37.13
N GLU A 28 -31.42 19.34 37.94
CA GLU A 28 -30.69 20.53 37.48
C GLU A 28 -29.46 20.15 36.62
N ILE A 29 -28.71 19.10 37.01
CA ILE A 29 -27.58 18.58 36.21
C ILE A 29 -28.07 18.04 34.86
N VAL A 30 -29.17 17.29 34.84
CA VAL A 30 -29.75 16.74 33.61
C VAL A 30 -30.14 17.86 32.65
N GLU A 31 -30.82 18.89 33.13
CA GLU A 31 -31.21 20.05 32.32
C GLU A 31 -29.99 20.80 31.77
N PHE A 32 -28.96 21.01 32.60
CA PHE A 32 -27.69 21.59 32.18
C PHE A 32 -27.03 20.79 31.03
N CYS A 33 -27.00 19.45 31.15
CA CYS A 33 -26.44 18.57 30.13
C CYS A 33 -27.26 18.57 28.84
N VAL A 34 -28.60 18.65 28.90
CA VAL A 34 -29.47 18.77 27.71
C VAL A 34 -29.14 20.04 26.92
N ARG A 35 -29.00 21.18 27.61
CA ARG A 35 -28.65 22.46 26.97
C ARG A 35 -27.25 22.41 26.37
N THR A 36 -26.26 22.04 27.17
CA THR A 36 -24.84 22.00 26.76
C THR A 36 -24.61 21.06 25.56
N LYS A 37 -25.31 19.93 25.50
CA LYS A 37 -25.24 19.00 24.37
C LYS A 37 -25.72 19.64 23.06
N GLY A 38 -26.76 20.47 23.12
CA GLY A 38 -27.32 21.16 21.95
C GLY A 38 -26.36 22.15 21.31
N ASP A 39 -25.44 22.71 22.10
CA ASP A 39 -24.47 23.71 21.64
C ASP A 39 -23.27 23.11 20.89
N ILE A 40 -23.02 21.79 21.02
CA ILE A 40 -21.87 21.13 20.39
C ILE A 40 -22.22 20.71 18.95
N PRO A 41 -21.61 21.31 17.89
CA PRO A 41 -21.91 20.98 16.50
C PRO A 41 -21.19 19.70 16.05
N ILE A 42 -21.50 18.57 16.68
CA ILE A 42 -20.72 17.34 16.55
C ILE A 42 -20.72 16.77 15.13
N SER A 43 -21.85 16.86 14.43
CA SER A 43 -21.99 16.33 13.07
C SER A 43 -21.10 17.07 12.07
N PHE A 44 -20.93 18.39 12.25
CA PHE A 44 -20.06 19.20 11.41
C PHE A 44 -18.59 18.79 11.64
N LEU A 45 -18.15 18.82 12.89
CA LEU A 45 -16.77 18.47 13.27
C LEU A 45 -16.40 17.06 12.80
N LEU A 46 -17.28 16.09 13.06
CA LEU A 46 -17.09 14.69 12.68
C LEU A 46 -17.10 14.50 11.17
N GLY A 47 -17.98 15.20 10.44
CA GLY A 47 -18.04 15.16 8.99
C GLY A 47 -16.74 15.61 8.32
N PHE A 48 -16.17 16.75 8.73
CA PHE A 48 -14.87 17.20 8.23
C PHE A 48 -13.74 16.23 8.55
N PHE A 49 -13.73 15.72 9.78
CA PHE A 49 -12.72 14.77 10.22
C PHE A 49 -12.74 13.47 9.39
N VAL A 50 -13.90 12.84 9.29
CA VAL A 50 -14.07 11.58 8.56
C VAL A 50 -13.79 11.78 7.07
N SER A 51 -14.29 12.87 6.47
CA SER A 51 -14.01 13.17 5.06
C SER A 51 -12.52 13.36 4.78
N GLY A 52 -11.79 14.03 5.67
CA GLY A 52 -10.35 14.22 5.52
C GLY A 52 -9.58 12.90 5.60
N ILE A 53 -9.96 12.04 6.53
CA ILE A 53 -9.38 10.71 6.73
C ILE A 53 -9.64 9.82 5.51
N ILE A 54 -10.89 9.72 5.05
CA ILE A 54 -11.28 8.89 3.91
C ILE A 54 -10.61 9.35 2.62
N SER A 55 -10.53 10.67 2.40
CA SER A 55 -9.81 11.25 1.25
C SER A 55 -8.34 10.80 1.27
N ARG A 56 -7.69 10.90 2.42
CA ARG A 56 -6.30 10.49 2.59
C ARG A 56 -6.10 8.98 2.43
N TRP A 57 -6.99 8.17 2.98
CA TRP A 57 -7.01 6.71 2.79
C TRP A 57 -7.09 6.33 1.32
N TYR A 58 -8.00 6.98 0.57
CA TYR A 58 -8.16 6.72 -0.87
C TYR A 58 -6.91 7.17 -1.66
N GLN A 59 -6.29 8.30 -1.31
CA GLN A 59 -5.04 8.71 -1.94
C GLN A 59 -3.91 7.71 -1.68
N MET A 60 -3.78 7.18 -0.46
CA MET A 60 -2.81 6.12 -0.16
C MET A 60 -3.04 4.89 -1.04
N TYR A 61 -4.30 4.46 -1.20
CA TYR A 61 -4.65 3.35 -2.09
C TYR A 61 -4.23 3.62 -3.54
N LEU A 62 -4.52 4.81 -4.06
CA LEU A 62 -4.19 5.19 -5.44
C LEU A 62 -2.67 5.30 -5.69
N TYR A 63 -1.87 5.59 -4.66
CA TYR A 63 -0.41 5.64 -4.78
C TYR A 63 0.27 4.27 -4.71
N ILE A 64 -0.47 3.20 -4.40
CA ILE A 64 0.07 1.84 -4.47
C ILE A 64 0.41 1.53 -5.94
N PRO A 65 1.69 1.28 -6.28
CA PRO A 65 2.10 0.99 -7.64
C PRO A 65 1.65 -0.41 -8.05
N TRP A 66 0.90 -0.47 -9.15
CA TRP A 66 0.57 -1.71 -9.85
C TRP A 66 1.59 -1.96 -10.95
N MET A 67 2.25 -3.11 -10.94
CA MET A 67 3.36 -3.38 -11.86
C MET A 67 2.93 -3.70 -13.30
N ASN A 68 1.63 -3.80 -13.57
CA ASN A 68 1.05 -4.14 -14.88
C ASN A 68 1.53 -3.21 -16.01
N GLN A 69 1.31 -1.90 -15.82
CA GLN A 69 1.54 -0.92 -16.88
C GLN A 69 3.02 -0.85 -17.26
N ILE A 70 3.89 -0.80 -16.26
CA ILE A 70 5.34 -0.75 -16.47
C ILE A 70 5.88 -2.07 -17.05
N ALA A 71 5.36 -3.22 -16.62
CA ALA A 71 5.78 -4.52 -17.15
C ALA A 71 5.42 -4.67 -18.63
N LEU A 72 4.19 -4.31 -19.03
CA LEU A 72 3.76 -4.33 -20.43
C LEU A 72 4.58 -3.37 -21.29
N GLN A 73 4.88 -2.18 -20.77
CA GLN A 73 5.72 -1.24 -21.49
C GLN A 73 7.13 -1.77 -21.67
N ILE A 74 7.76 -2.30 -20.62
CA ILE A 74 9.11 -2.91 -20.71
C ILE A 74 9.09 -4.11 -21.69
N ALA A 75 8.01 -4.89 -21.70
CA ALA A 75 7.77 -5.97 -22.65
C ALA A 75 7.76 -5.48 -24.10
N SER A 76 7.17 -4.31 -24.37
CA SER A 76 7.15 -3.72 -25.72
C SER A 76 8.45 -3.00 -26.11
N SER A 77 9.15 -2.39 -25.14
CA SER A 77 10.27 -1.47 -25.43
C SER A 77 11.60 -2.17 -25.73
N ILE A 78 11.81 -3.39 -25.24
CA ILE A 78 13.13 -4.06 -25.24
C ILE A 78 13.06 -5.35 -26.07
N ASN A 79 12.95 -5.23 -27.40
CA ASN A 79 12.72 -6.38 -28.31
C ASN A 79 13.67 -6.43 -29.52
N ALA A 80 14.56 -5.45 -29.69
CA ALA A 80 15.20 -5.19 -31.00
C ALA A 80 16.19 -6.26 -31.49
N LYS A 81 16.94 -6.90 -30.59
CA LYS A 81 18.13 -7.69 -30.95
C LYS A 81 17.93 -9.20 -30.89
N SER A 82 17.98 -9.75 -29.67
CA SER A 82 17.85 -11.18 -29.41
C SER A 82 16.82 -11.35 -28.33
N GLU A 83 15.80 -12.17 -28.57
CA GLU A 83 14.71 -12.38 -27.64
C GLU A 83 15.20 -12.94 -26.29
N GLU A 84 16.21 -13.83 -26.29
CA GLU A 84 16.79 -14.35 -25.04
C GLU A 84 17.47 -13.24 -24.22
N GLY A 85 18.27 -12.38 -24.87
CA GLY A 85 18.95 -11.26 -24.22
C GLY A 85 17.97 -10.20 -23.74
N SER A 86 17.00 -9.85 -24.58
CA SER A 86 15.90 -8.94 -24.25
C SER A 86 15.11 -9.44 -23.05
N ARG A 87 14.69 -10.70 -23.04
CA ARG A 87 13.96 -11.32 -21.91
C ARG A 87 14.73 -11.21 -20.61
N LYS A 88 16.04 -11.50 -20.62
CA LYS A 88 16.91 -11.35 -19.42
C LYS A 88 16.94 -9.90 -18.92
N ILE A 89 17.01 -8.92 -19.82
CA ILE A 89 16.97 -7.49 -19.46
C ILE A 89 15.62 -7.13 -18.85
N ARG A 90 14.51 -7.49 -19.51
CA ARG A 90 13.15 -7.19 -19.05
C ARG A 90 12.86 -7.79 -17.67
N LEU A 91 13.22 -9.06 -17.47
CA LEU A 91 13.13 -9.74 -16.16
C LEU A 91 13.95 -9.04 -15.08
N THR A 92 15.17 -8.62 -15.41
CA THR A 92 16.05 -7.95 -14.45
C THR A 92 15.51 -6.58 -14.05
N ILE A 93 14.95 -5.81 -14.99
CA ILE A 93 14.31 -4.52 -14.68
C ILE A 93 13.11 -4.74 -13.75
N MET A 94 12.21 -5.69 -14.07
CA MET A 94 11.06 -5.98 -13.22
C MET A 94 11.44 -6.53 -11.85
N ARG A 95 12.52 -7.32 -11.77
CA ARG A 95 13.08 -7.78 -10.50
C ARG A 95 13.54 -6.61 -9.63
N TYR A 96 14.23 -5.62 -10.20
CA TYR A 96 14.63 -4.40 -9.48
C TYR A 96 13.43 -3.55 -9.04
N MET A 97 12.40 -3.40 -9.88
CA MET A 97 11.19 -2.67 -9.51
C MET A 97 10.44 -3.33 -8.34
N ASN A 98 10.32 -4.66 -8.36
CA ASN A 98 9.71 -5.40 -7.25
C ASN A 98 10.58 -5.41 -5.99
N LEU A 99 11.91 -5.47 -6.13
CA LEU A 99 12.83 -5.35 -4.99
C LEU A 99 12.67 -3.98 -4.31
N ALA A 100 12.59 -2.90 -5.09
CA ALA A 100 12.31 -1.57 -4.57
C ALA A 100 10.97 -1.53 -3.82
N TRP A 101 9.92 -2.12 -4.40
CA TRP A 101 8.60 -2.20 -3.77
C TRP A 101 8.65 -2.94 -2.43
N VAL A 102 9.28 -4.11 -2.36
CA VAL A 102 9.45 -4.91 -1.12
C VAL A 102 10.22 -4.11 -0.06
N LEU A 103 11.34 -3.49 -0.45
CA LEU A 103 12.16 -2.68 0.47
C LEU A 103 11.36 -1.53 1.09
N MET A 104 10.53 -0.85 0.30
CA MET A 104 9.70 0.23 0.81
C MET A 104 8.58 -0.31 1.71
N MET A 105 7.86 -1.33 1.25
CA MET A 105 6.70 -1.85 1.97
C MET A 105 7.05 -2.55 3.28
N LYS A 106 8.24 -3.15 3.39
CA LYS A 106 8.75 -3.69 4.66
C LYS A 106 8.84 -2.61 5.76
N ARG A 107 8.96 -1.33 5.39
CA ARG A 107 9.03 -0.21 6.33
C ARG A 107 7.67 0.40 6.66
N ILE A 108 6.69 0.21 5.79
CA ILE A 108 5.38 0.88 5.86
C ILE A 108 4.30 -0.07 6.36
N SER A 109 4.35 -1.35 6.00
CA SER A 109 3.29 -2.32 6.27
C SER A 109 3.73 -3.44 7.19
N ASP A 110 2.94 -3.67 8.24
CA ASP A 110 3.20 -4.70 9.24
C ASP A 110 3.08 -6.10 8.63
N GLN A 111 2.09 -6.34 7.76
CA GLN A 111 1.94 -7.60 7.02
C GLN A 111 3.21 -7.98 6.25
N ILE A 112 3.83 -7.02 5.55
CA ILE A 112 5.04 -7.27 4.75
C ILE A 112 6.27 -7.33 5.65
N ALA A 113 6.36 -6.50 6.68
CA ALA A 113 7.41 -6.59 7.68
C ALA A 113 7.45 -8.01 8.26
N CYS A 114 6.33 -8.48 8.82
CA CYS A 114 6.19 -9.81 9.42
C CYS A 114 6.45 -10.96 8.46
N ARG A 115 6.07 -10.83 7.18
CA ARG A 115 6.32 -11.84 6.14
C ARG A 115 7.81 -12.14 5.95
N PHE A 116 8.67 -11.13 6.09
CA PHE A 116 10.11 -11.24 5.87
C PHE A 116 10.94 -11.19 7.17
N ILE A 117 10.32 -11.40 8.34
CA ILE A 117 11.02 -11.56 9.63
C ILE A 117 11.69 -12.94 9.67
N LYS A 118 12.89 -12.98 10.28
CA LYS A 118 13.67 -14.20 10.51
C LYS A 118 12.93 -15.15 11.46
N ASN A 119 12.90 -16.45 11.14
CA ASN A 119 12.28 -17.47 12.02
C ASN A 119 12.92 -17.55 13.43
N ASP A 120 14.14 -17.05 13.61
CA ASP A 120 14.86 -17.06 14.90
C ASP A 120 14.50 -15.88 15.83
N ASP A 121 13.95 -14.76 15.29
CA ASP A 121 13.58 -13.58 16.10
C ASP A 121 12.28 -13.76 16.88
N ILE A 122 11.52 -14.82 16.58
CA ILE A 122 10.33 -15.21 17.36
C ILE A 122 10.76 -15.74 18.75
N GLY A 123 12.01 -16.19 18.90
CA GLY A 123 12.58 -16.70 20.16
C GLY A 123 13.33 -15.67 21.01
N SER A 124 13.64 -14.48 20.46
CA SER A 124 14.47 -13.46 21.11
C SER A 124 13.70 -12.18 21.47
N LEU A 125 12.35 -12.22 21.45
CA LEU A 125 11.57 -11.14 22.06
C LEU A 125 11.84 -11.15 23.57
N PRO A 126 12.37 -10.06 24.18
CA PRO A 126 12.62 -10.05 25.62
C PRO A 126 11.30 -10.33 26.36
N SER A 127 11.35 -11.34 27.22
CA SER A 127 10.30 -11.68 28.19
C SER A 127 9.94 -10.46 29.06
N ALA A 128 9.07 -9.61 28.56
CA ALA A 128 8.32 -8.62 29.33
C ALA A 128 6.83 -8.98 29.44
N LEU A 129 6.43 -10.13 28.93
CA LEU A 129 5.12 -10.74 29.20
C LEU A 129 5.36 -12.15 29.75
N GLY A 130 4.72 -12.44 30.89
CA GLY A 130 4.87 -13.66 31.67
C GLY A 130 4.61 -14.97 30.91
N PRO A 131 4.73 -16.12 31.58
CA PRO A 131 4.94 -17.41 30.93
C PRO A 131 3.73 -17.81 30.07
N VAL A 132 3.95 -17.96 28.76
CA VAL A 132 2.97 -18.54 27.83
C VAL A 132 3.33 -20.00 27.57
N LEU A 133 2.36 -20.87 27.88
CA LEU A 133 2.37 -22.33 27.65
C LEU A 133 2.61 -22.70 26.17
N PRO A 134 3.14 -23.92 25.90
CA PRO A 134 3.53 -24.33 24.55
C PRO A 134 2.33 -24.53 23.61
N LYS A 135 2.44 -24.02 22.38
CA LYS A 135 1.44 -24.18 21.31
C LYS A 135 1.28 -25.65 20.90
N ARG A 136 0.03 -26.13 20.91
CA ARG A 136 -0.40 -27.42 20.34
C ARG A 136 -0.68 -27.27 18.83
N LYS A 137 -0.42 -28.35 18.09
CA LYS A 137 -0.41 -28.44 16.62
C LYS A 137 -1.74 -28.10 15.94
N SER A 138 -1.58 -27.56 14.73
CA SER A 138 -2.56 -27.22 13.68
C SER A 138 -3.74 -28.19 13.52
N THR A 139 -4.95 -27.65 13.49
CA THR A 139 -6.07 -28.17 12.68
C THR A 139 -6.94 -27.01 12.17
N ASN A 140 -7.41 -27.15 10.93
CA ASN A 140 -8.26 -26.21 10.21
C ASN A 140 -9.61 -25.98 10.91
N HIS A 141 -9.84 -24.79 11.46
CA HIS A 141 -11.16 -24.18 11.53
C HIS A 141 -11.04 -22.66 11.70
N LYS A 142 -11.78 -21.92 10.85
CA LYS A 142 -12.04 -20.49 11.01
C LYS A 142 -12.60 -20.26 12.41
N HIS A 143 -11.94 -19.45 13.23
CA HIS A 143 -12.59 -18.75 14.32
C HIS A 143 -11.83 -17.46 14.67
N LEU A 144 -12.62 -16.40 14.81
CA LEU A 144 -12.26 -15.06 15.24
C LEU A 144 -11.28 -15.10 16.41
N ILE A 145 -10.14 -14.44 16.24
CA ILE A 145 -9.32 -13.98 17.36
C ILE A 145 -9.59 -12.48 17.47
N SER A 146 -10.65 -12.14 18.19
CA SER A 146 -10.76 -10.82 18.81
C SER A 146 -9.64 -10.72 19.85
N ARG A 147 -8.52 -10.12 19.46
CA ARG A 147 -7.54 -9.62 20.42
C ARG A 147 -8.01 -8.23 20.82
N ASN A 148 -8.45 -8.15 22.07
CA ASN A 148 -8.51 -6.98 22.93
C ASN A 148 -8.47 -5.65 22.20
N THR A 149 -9.64 -5.03 22.12
CA THR A 149 -9.81 -3.59 21.95
C THR A 149 -8.79 -2.83 22.80
N CYS A 150 -7.64 -2.48 22.23
CA CYS A 150 -6.83 -1.40 22.78
C CYS A 150 -7.71 -0.16 22.69
N GLN A 151 -8.14 0.31 23.86
CA GLN A 151 -8.94 1.53 23.92
C GLN A 151 -8.13 2.69 23.32
N PRO A 152 -8.77 3.68 22.67
CA PRO A 152 -8.10 4.76 21.93
C PRO A 152 -7.22 5.70 22.77
N TRP A 153 -7.06 5.41 24.07
CA TRP A 153 -6.39 6.25 25.05
C TRP A 153 -5.27 5.53 25.80
N SER A 154 -4.80 4.36 25.36
CA SER A 154 -3.56 3.84 25.94
C SER A 154 -2.41 4.75 25.53
N ILE A 155 -1.76 5.33 26.53
CA ILE A 155 -0.57 6.20 26.43
C ILE A 155 0.62 5.46 25.77
N ASP A 156 0.51 4.16 25.50
CA ASP A 156 1.43 3.39 24.65
C ASP A 156 1.43 3.80 23.17
N ALA A 157 0.44 4.56 22.68
CA ALA A 157 0.51 5.16 21.34
C ALA A 157 1.65 6.19 21.22
N SER A 158 2.25 6.63 22.34
CA SER A 158 3.48 7.43 22.33
C SER A 158 4.76 6.60 22.18
N GLU A 159 4.71 5.27 22.33
CA GLU A 159 5.84 4.37 22.06
C GLU A 159 5.86 3.84 20.61
N VAL A 160 4.70 3.76 19.95
CA VAL A 160 4.60 3.38 18.52
C VAL A 160 5.09 4.49 17.57
N VAL A 161 5.33 5.70 18.09
CA VAL A 161 5.94 6.83 17.33
C VAL A 161 7.47 6.69 17.18
N ARG A 162 8.11 5.65 17.75
CA ARG A 162 9.50 5.33 17.42
C ARG A 162 9.57 4.41 16.20
N THR A 163 9.48 4.99 15.01
CA THR A 163 10.38 4.55 13.95
C THR A 163 11.80 4.62 14.51
N SER A 164 12.58 3.56 14.34
CA SER A 164 13.94 3.36 14.88
C SER A 164 14.71 4.66 15.14
N PRO A 165 15.33 4.84 16.33
CA PRO A 165 16.09 6.05 16.61
C PRO A 165 17.32 6.10 15.70
N SER A 166 17.30 6.97 14.69
CA SER A 166 18.52 7.60 14.21
C SER A 166 19.10 8.37 15.39
N LYS A 167 20.14 7.81 16.03
CA LYS A 167 20.91 8.53 17.04
C LYS A 167 21.61 9.72 16.37
N SER A 168 20.97 10.88 16.32
CA SER A 168 21.65 12.15 16.09
C SER A 168 21.85 12.83 17.43
N ILE A 169 22.98 12.52 18.09
CA ILE A 169 23.50 13.37 19.16
C ILE A 169 24.11 14.59 18.47
N LEU A 170 23.35 15.67 18.35
CA LEU A 170 23.85 17.03 18.11
C LEU A 170 22.70 18.04 18.32
N GLN A 171 22.21 18.15 19.56
CA GLN A 171 21.47 19.33 19.99
C GLN A 171 21.60 19.50 21.51
N GLN A 172 22.83 19.61 21.99
CA GLN A 172 23.07 20.08 23.35
C GLN A 172 24.42 20.77 23.45
N GLN A 173 24.55 21.89 22.73
CA GLN A 173 25.53 22.95 23.00
C GLN A 173 25.17 24.11 22.08
N LEU A 174 24.30 24.99 22.54
CA LEU A 174 24.19 26.40 22.14
C LEU A 174 23.14 27.06 23.05
N SER A 175 23.50 27.16 24.33
CA SER A 175 22.83 28.04 25.29
C SER A 175 23.91 28.62 26.19
N GLN A 176 24.64 29.62 25.67
CA GLN A 176 25.36 30.65 26.43
C GLN A 176 26.14 31.56 25.47
N SER A 177 25.53 32.66 25.04
CA SER A 177 26.14 33.99 25.12
C SER A 177 25.11 35.04 24.72
N GLN A 178 25.12 36.13 25.47
CA GLN A 178 24.15 37.22 25.50
C GLN A 178 24.87 38.49 25.02
N TYR A 179 24.11 39.41 24.41
CA TYR A 179 24.40 40.85 24.09
C TYR A 179 25.03 41.19 22.71
N PRO A 180 24.81 42.42 22.18
CA PRO A 180 23.52 43.01 21.84
C PRO A 180 23.49 43.68 20.44
N ILE A 181 22.31 44.15 20.08
CA ILE A 181 21.88 44.85 18.84
C ILE A 181 22.71 46.09 18.50
N GLN A 182 23.09 46.25 17.22
CA GLN A 182 23.13 47.57 16.56
C GLN A 182 22.94 47.50 15.03
N THR A 183 22.28 48.54 14.54
CA THR A 183 21.65 48.83 13.24
C THR A 183 22.60 49.30 12.12
N LYS A 184 22.04 49.37 10.87
CA LYS A 184 22.46 50.14 9.66
C LYS A 184 23.57 49.50 8.80
N LEU A 185 23.64 49.62 7.46
CA LEU A 185 22.80 50.15 6.36
C LEU A 185 23.53 49.74 5.04
N ASP A 186 22.79 49.70 3.92
CA ASP A 186 23.21 49.81 2.50
C ASP A 186 23.81 48.63 1.70
N SER A 187 23.06 48.30 0.64
CA SER A 187 23.34 47.52 -0.59
C SER A 187 24.29 48.28 -1.55
N PRO A 188 24.47 47.93 -2.85
CA PRO A 188 24.24 46.66 -3.59
C PRO A 188 25.38 46.27 -4.58
N LEU A 189 25.22 45.09 -5.21
CA LEU A 189 25.57 44.71 -6.60
C LEU A 189 26.95 45.10 -7.19
N ASN A 190 27.74 44.09 -7.58
CA ASN A 190 27.99 43.87 -9.02
C ASN A 190 28.65 42.52 -9.33
N ASN A 191 28.12 41.90 -10.39
CA ASN A 191 28.74 40.83 -11.17
C ASN A 191 30.12 41.26 -11.67
N ILE A 192 31.04 40.31 -11.86
CA ILE A 192 31.73 40.08 -13.15
C ILE A 192 32.49 38.75 -13.10
N PHE A 193 32.28 38.00 -14.15
CA PHE A 193 32.82 36.71 -14.51
C PHE A 193 33.97 36.92 -15.50
N VAL A 194 35.22 36.56 -15.19
CA VAL A 194 36.29 36.34 -16.21
C VAL A 194 37.38 35.41 -15.65
N GLN A 195 37.54 34.23 -16.26
CA GLN A 195 38.76 33.38 -16.28
C GLN A 195 39.75 33.89 -17.35
N PRO A 196 40.91 33.26 -17.64
CA PRO A 196 42.08 32.90 -16.83
C PRO A 196 43.41 33.31 -17.54
N GLN A 197 44.53 33.66 -16.87
CA GLN A 197 45.89 33.50 -17.45
C GLN A 197 47.00 33.40 -16.38
N THR A 198 47.83 32.37 -16.50
CA THR A 198 49.21 32.19 -15.97
C THR A 198 50.23 32.77 -16.98
N PRO A 199 51.58 32.78 -16.80
CA PRO A 199 52.45 32.42 -15.65
C PRO A 199 53.59 33.45 -15.36
N ASN A 200 54.19 33.42 -14.16
CA ASN A 200 55.65 33.26 -13.92
C ASN A 200 56.08 33.58 -12.48
N SER A 201 56.81 32.62 -11.89
CA SER A 201 57.81 32.65 -10.79
C SER A 201 57.51 33.47 -9.53
N SER A 202 57.70 33.00 -8.30
CA SER A 202 58.39 31.82 -7.75
C SER A 202 58.02 31.72 -6.25
N ASP A 203 58.28 30.55 -5.67
CA ASP A 203 58.47 30.27 -4.23
C ASP A 203 57.34 29.55 -3.44
N VAL A 204 57.70 28.28 -3.10
CA VAL A 204 57.57 27.62 -1.77
C VAL A 204 56.40 26.63 -1.54
N HIS A 205 56.78 25.34 -1.68
CA HIS A 205 56.44 24.11 -0.95
C HIS A 205 54.97 23.74 -0.57
N THR A 206 54.48 22.66 -1.18
CA THR A 206 53.68 21.62 -0.48
C THR A 206 53.99 20.23 -1.08
N PRO A 207 54.28 19.17 -0.30
CA PRO A 207 54.74 17.89 -0.83
C PRO A 207 53.63 17.04 -1.46
N LEU A 208 53.99 16.31 -2.52
CA LEU A 208 53.18 15.34 -3.25
C LEU A 208 52.63 14.22 -2.34
N ALA A 209 51.37 13.86 -2.59
CA ALA A 209 50.79 12.59 -2.15
C ALA A 209 51.49 11.41 -2.85
N PRO A 210 51.90 10.34 -2.13
CA PRO A 210 52.45 9.16 -2.77
C PRO A 210 51.31 8.32 -3.38
N LEU A 211 51.47 8.01 -4.67
CA LEU A 211 50.86 6.86 -5.32
C LEU A 211 51.21 5.60 -4.54
N ALA A 212 50.22 4.91 -3.99
CA ALA A 212 50.38 3.59 -3.40
C ALA A 212 50.01 2.54 -4.47
N THR A 213 51.03 1.76 -4.81
CA THR A 213 51.01 0.54 -5.61
C THR A 213 50.21 -0.56 -4.92
N ASP A 214 49.63 -1.45 -5.73
CA ASP A 214 49.07 -2.73 -5.29
C ASP A 214 50.14 -3.53 -4.53
N GLU A 215 49.93 -3.81 -3.25
CA GLU A 215 50.34 -5.06 -2.59
C GLU A 215 49.71 -5.19 -1.19
N GLU A 216 49.32 -6.42 -0.88
CA GLU A 216 48.63 -6.97 0.28
C GLU A 216 48.70 -6.18 1.61
N CYS A 217 47.56 -5.64 2.04
CA CYS A 217 47.32 -5.33 3.45
C CYS A 217 46.06 -6.09 3.89
N GLY A 218 46.26 -7.17 4.65
CA GLY A 218 45.20 -7.95 5.27
C GLY A 218 44.35 -7.06 6.16
N ALA A 219 43.10 -6.82 5.75
CA ALA A 219 42.13 -6.08 6.53
C ALA A 219 41.74 -6.91 7.76
N LEU A 220 42.20 -6.48 8.94
CA LEU A 220 41.60 -6.89 10.20
C LEU A 220 40.18 -6.29 10.24
N PRO A 221 39.10 -7.08 10.34
CA PRO A 221 37.75 -6.52 10.42
C PRO A 221 37.60 -5.76 11.74
N ASP A 222 37.22 -4.49 11.67
CA ASP A 222 36.79 -3.73 12.84
C ASP A 222 35.58 -4.45 13.44
N ALA A 223 35.70 -5.00 14.65
CA ALA A 223 34.76 -6.00 15.19
C ALA A 223 33.33 -5.49 15.35
N PHE A 224 33.13 -4.17 15.34
CA PHE A 224 31.81 -3.52 15.36
C PHE A 224 31.24 -3.27 13.95
N GLU A 225 32.06 -3.27 12.90
CA GLU A 225 31.64 -3.09 11.50
C GLU A 225 30.99 -4.38 10.94
N ALA A 226 31.33 -5.55 11.49
CA ALA A 226 30.86 -6.84 10.98
C ALA A 226 29.42 -7.21 11.37
N ALA A 227 28.95 -6.84 12.57
CA ALA A 227 27.65 -7.29 13.09
C ALA A 227 26.46 -6.69 12.30
N ASP A 228 26.46 -5.38 12.07
CA ASP A 228 25.38 -4.69 11.37
C ASP A 228 25.29 -5.07 9.88
N VAL A 229 26.43 -5.35 9.26
CA VAL A 229 26.51 -5.81 7.86
C VAL A 229 25.95 -7.23 7.72
N VAL A 230 26.16 -8.09 8.71
CA VAL A 230 25.60 -9.45 8.74
C VAL A 230 24.07 -9.40 8.84
N GLU A 231 23.51 -8.57 9.72
CA GLU A 231 22.05 -8.42 9.84
C GLU A 231 21.40 -7.93 8.54
N LEU A 232 22.01 -6.92 7.90
CA LEU A 232 21.57 -6.43 6.59
C LEU A 232 21.57 -7.55 5.53
N ARG A 233 22.66 -8.31 5.47
CA ARG A 233 22.83 -9.41 4.51
C ARG A 233 21.76 -10.47 4.70
N GLU A 234 21.51 -10.87 5.94
CA GLU A 234 20.50 -11.86 6.28
C GLU A 234 19.09 -11.38 5.92
N MET A 235 18.77 -10.12 6.21
CA MET A 235 17.50 -9.50 5.86
C MET A 235 17.26 -9.52 4.34
N LEU A 236 18.26 -9.13 3.55
CA LEU A 236 18.15 -9.17 2.08
C LEU A 236 18.04 -10.61 1.54
N ARG A 237 18.74 -11.57 2.17
CA ARG A 237 18.63 -12.99 1.82
C ARG A 237 17.25 -13.57 2.16
N ALA A 238 16.60 -13.09 3.21
CA ALA A 238 15.26 -13.53 3.61
C ALA A 238 14.24 -13.30 2.48
N PHE A 239 14.38 -12.25 1.67
CA PHE A 239 13.51 -12.03 0.51
C PHE A 239 13.53 -13.17 -0.50
N ASN A 240 14.68 -13.80 -0.69
CA ASN A 240 14.82 -14.94 -1.60
C ASN A 240 14.25 -16.23 -1.02
N GLN A 241 13.94 -16.28 0.27
CA GLN A 241 13.39 -17.47 0.93
C GLN A 241 11.87 -17.60 0.72
N ASP A 242 11.20 -16.49 0.39
CA ASP A 242 9.76 -16.43 0.19
C ASP A 242 9.28 -17.32 -0.96
N GLN A 243 8.15 -18.01 -0.75
CA GLN A 243 7.64 -19.01 -1.68
C GLN A 243 7.15 -18.38 -3.00
N LYS A 244 6.50 -17.21 -2.94
CA LYS A 244 5.99 -16.56 -4.14
C LYS A 244 7.13 -15.96 -4.96
N VAL A 245 8.13 -15.38 -4.29
CA VAL A 245 9.37 -14.92 -4.91
C VAL A 245 10.07 -16.06 -5.66
N LYS A 246 10.24 -17.22 -5.02
CA LYS A 246 10.83 -18.42 -5.64
C LYS A 246 10.04 -18.90 -6.86
N SER A 247 8.71 -18.89 -6.79
CA SER A 247 7.86 -19.33 -7.91
C SER A 247 7.88 -18.39 -9.11
N SER A 248 8.15 -17.08 -8.89
CA SER A 248 8.08 -16.08 -9.95
C SER A 248 9.47 -15.81 -10.53
N PHE A 249 10.35 -15.18 -9.76
CA PHE A 249 11.70 -14.79 -10.21
C PHE A 249 12.79 -15.80 -9.83
N GLY A 250 12.49 -16.77 -8.97
CA GLY A 250 13.49 -17.66 -8.36
C GLY A 250 14.32 -16.97 -7.28
N VAL A 251 15.00 -15.89 -7.68
CA VAL A 251 15.86 -15.06 -6.83
C VAL A 251 15.49 -13.59 -7.06
N LEU A 252 15.08 -12.87 -6.01
CA LEU A 252 14.73 -11.45 -6.10
C LEU A 252 15.97 -10.55 -6.04
N ILE A 253 16.98 -10.91 -5.24
CA ILE A 253 18.22 -10.13 -5.09
C ILE A 253 19.45 -11.04 -5.18
N THR A 254 20.44 -10.67 -5.99
CA THR A 254 21.65 -11.48 -6.18
C THR A 254 22.72 -11.16 -5.14
N GLU A 255 23.66 -12.08 -4.90
CA GLU A 255 24.77 -11.85 -3.95
C GLU A 255 25.62 -10.64 -4.31
N LYS A 256 25.81 -10.34 -5.61
CA LYS A 256 26.55 -9.14 -6.06
C LYS A 256 25.80 -7.83 -5.75
N GLU A 257 24.48 -7.86 -5.83
CA GLU A 257 23.64 -6.71 -5.46
C GLU A 257 23.58 -6.53 -3.95
N ILE A 258 23.51 -7.62 -3.18
CA ILE A 258 23.65 -7.59 -1.73
C ILE A 258 24.97 -6.92 -1.35
N SER A 259 26.09 -7.34 -1.96
CA SER A 259 27.39 -6.69 -1.71
C SER A 259 27.45 -5.24 -2.15
N SER A 260 26.59 -4.80 -3.07
CA SER A 260 26.45 -3.39 -3.39
C SER A 260 25.77 -2.61 -2.26
N PHE A 261 24.73 -3.19 -1.63
CA PHE A 261 24.13 -2.63 -0.41
C PHE A 261 25.09 -2.66 0.78
N GLU A 262 25.89 -3.72 0.96
CA GLU A 262 26.91 -3.80 2.01
C GLU A 262 27.95 -2.67 1.88
N ARG A 263 28.38 -2.33 0.66
CA ARG A 263 29.28 -1.20 0.41
C ARG A 263 28.64 0.14 0.80
N ILE A 264 27.37 0.35 0.44
CA ILE A 264 26.62 1.55 0.82
C ILE A 264 26.50 1.64 2.35
N ALA A 265 26.25 0.50 3.02
CA ALA A 265 26.16 0.41 4.46
C ALA A 265 27.48 0.78 5.16
N ALA A 266 28.61 0.26 4.66
CA ALA A 266 29.93 0.57 5.19
C ALA A 266 30.26 2.07 5.05
N ASP A 267 29.97 2.65 3.88
CA ASP A 267 30.15 4.09 3.64
C ASP A 267 29.24 4.94 4.54
N TRP A 268 27.99 4.52 4.72
CA TRP A 268 27.02 5.20 5.59
C TRP A 268 27.46 5.19 7.05
N PHE A 269 27.89 4.03 7.55
CA PHE A 269 28.37 3.86 8.91
C PHE A 269 29.64 4.67 9.16
N ARG A 270 30.57 4.71 8.19
CA ARG A 270 31.77 5.55 8.27
C ARG A 270 31.43 7.03 8.52
N ARG A 271 30.37 7.53 7.87
CA ARG A 271 29.96 8.95 7.95
C ARG A 271 29.09 9.26 9.15
N THR A 272 28.15 8.39 9.49
CA THR A 272 27.08 8.69 10.47
C THR A 272 27.23 7.93 11.78
N LYS A 273 27.99 6.83 11.81
CA LYS A 273 28.09 5.90 12.95
C LYS A 273 26.72 5.35 13.40
N THR A 274 25.80 5.20 12.45
CA THR A 274 24.45 4.65 12.66
C THR A 274 24.16 3.50 11.72
N ASN A 275 23.23 2.63 12.13
CA ASN A 275 22.81 1.47 11.36
C ASN A 275 22.19 1.92 10.04
N TYR A 276 22.60 1.27 8.96
CA TYR A 276 22.13 1.57 7.62
C TYR A 276 20.78 0.89 7.36
N THR A 277 19.83 1.65 6.84
CA THR A 277 18.55 1.12 6.37
C THR A 277 18.51 1.18 4.85
N PRO A 278 18.32 0.04 4.14
CA PRO A 278 18.38 0.02 2.69
C PRO A 278 17.37 0.94 2.04
N GLU A 279 17.84 1.78 1.13
CA GLU A 279 16.95 2.67 0.40
C GLU A 279 16.29 1.98 -0.78
N TYR A 280 14.96 2.03 -0.82
CA TYR A 280 14.15 1.47 -1.91
C TYR A 280 14.44 2.08 -3.28
N TRP A 281 15.01 3.29 -3.34
CA TRP A 281 15.29 3.96 -4.62
C TRP A 281 16.57 3.44 -5.28
N VAL A 282 17.43 2.70 -4.57
CA VAL A 282 18.68 2.15 -5.12
C VAL A 282 18.40 1.15 -6.27
N PRO A 283 17.52 0.13 -6.13
CA PRO A 283 17.16 -0.73 -7.26
C PRO A 283 16.49 0.00 -8.42
N ILE A 284 15.72 1.07 -8.15
CA ILE A 284 15.10 1.90 -9.20
C ILE A 284 16.19 2.55 -10.06
N GLN A 285 17.27 3.06 -9.45
CA GLN A 285 18.40 3.58 -10.20
C GLN A 285 19.13 2.50 -11.01
N TRP A 286 19.23 1.28 -10.49
CA TRP A 286 19.79 0.14 -11.24
C TRP A 286 18.93 -0.19 -12.47
N ALA A 287 17.60 -0.15 -12.35
CA ALA A 287 16.67 -0.33 -13.47
C ALA A 287 16.84 0.76 -14.55
N GLN A 288 16.96 2.03 -14.14
CA GLN A 288 17.23 3.14 -15.07
C GLN A 288 18.57 2.97 -15.79
N ARG A 289 19.65 2.65 -15.06
CA ARG A 289 20.98 2.40 -15.65
C ARG A 289 20.97 1.21 -16.59
N LEU A 290 20.26 0.13 -16.26
CA LEU A 290 20.12 -1.04 -17.12
C LEU A 290 19.37 -0.69 -18.42
N THR A 291 18.34 0.16 -18.34
CA THR A 291 17.61 0.65 -19.53
C THR A 291 18.54 1.45 -20.45
N LEU A 292 19.37 2.34 -19.90
CA LEU A 292 20.36 3.09 -20.67
C LEU A 292 21.43 2.18 -21.30
N LYS A 293 21.87 1.15 -20.57
CA LYS A 293 22.79 0.14 -21.09
C LYS A 293 22.17 -0.70 -22.21
N ALA A 294 20.87 -1.01 -22.11
CA ALA A 294 20.12 -1.72 -23.14
C ALA A 294 20.04 -0.92 -24.44
N LEU A 295 19.84 0.41 -24.34
CA LEU A 295 19.92 1.33 -25.49
C LEU A 295 21.32 1.30 -26.14
N GLN A 296 22.38 1.48 -25.36
CA GLN A 296 23.76 1.45 -25.89
C GLN A 296 24.14 0.11 -26.53
N SER A 297 23.56 -0.99 -26.05
CA SER A 297 23.84 -2.34 -26.55
C SER A 297 22.95 -2.75 -27.74
N GLY A 298 22.05 -1.87 -28.18
CA GLY A 298 21.13 -2.08 -29.30
C GLY A 298 19.95 -3.01 -29.01
N TYR A 299 19.53 -3.16 -27.75
CA TYR A 299 18.28 -3.86 -27.40
C TYR A 299 17.04 -2.95 -27.49
N ILE A 300 17.26 -1.64 -27.53
CA ILE A 300 16.25 -0.62 -27.77
C ILE A 300 16.75 0.17 -29.00
N ASP A 301 15.94 0.24 -30.06
CA ASP A 301 16.34 0.90 -31.31
C ASP A 301 16.22 2.42 -31.25
N ASP A 302 15.13 2.92 -30.67
CA ASP A 302 14.83 4.35 -30.61
C ASP A 302 15.17 4.93 -29.21
N PRO A 303 16.06 5.94 -29.12
CA PRO A 303 16.30 6.68 -27.89
C PRO A 303 15.04 7.25 -27.23
N LYS A 304 14.00 7.60 -28.00
CA LYS A 304 12.72 8.06 -27.44
C LYS A 304 12.01 6.97 -26.64
N VAL A 305 12.04 5.72 -27.11
CA VAL A 305 11.46 4.58 -26.38
C VAL A 305 12.21 4.35 -25.06
N ALA A 306 13.53 4.50 -25.07
CA ALA A 306 14.33 4.45 -23.84
C ALA A 306 13.96 5.58 -22.88
N PHE A 307 13.79 6.81 -23.36
CA PHE A 307 13.33 7.95 -22.55
C PHE A 307 11.96 7.67 -21.92
N TYR A 308 10.97 7.22 -22.69
CA TYR A 308 9.65 6.86 -22.16
C TYR A 308 9.73 5.74 -21.13
N THR A 309 10.60 4.74 -21.34
CA THR A 309 10.78 3.65 -20.38
C THR A 309 11.35 4.18 -19.04
N VAL A 310 12.35 5.06 -19.08
CA VAL A 310 12.91 5.71 -17.89
C VAL A 310 11.90 6.62 -17.20
N GLU A 311 11.08 7.35 -17.97
CA GLU A 311 10.01 8.19 -17.45
C GLU A 311 8.98 7.37 -16.68
N ASN A 312 8.58 6.21 -17.19
CA ASN A 312 7.61 5.34 -16.54
C ASN A 312 8.16 4.66 -15.28
N ILE A 313 9.44 4.27 -15.27
CA ILE A 313 10.14 3.90 -14.04
C ILE A 313 10.08 5.06 -13.03
N GLY A 314 10.27 6.30 -13.50
CA GLY A 314 10.13 7.52 -12.71
C GLY A 314 8.73 7.76 -12.14
N ARG A 315 7.67 7.43 -12.89
CA ARG A 315 6.27 7.53 -12.42
C ARG A 315 5.98 6.55 -11.28
N VAL A 316 6.49 5.31 -11.37
CA VAL A 316 6.40 4.33 -10.27
C VAL A 316 7.14 4.84 -9.04
N ARG A 317 8.36 5.37 -9.20
CA ARG A 317 9.12 6.00 -8.11
C ARG A 317 8.34 7.15 -7.47
N GLN A 318 7.67 7.99 -8.26
CA GLN A 318 6.88 9.10 -7.74
C GLN A 318 5.68 8.61 -6.91
N SER A 319 4.99 7.57 -7.37
CA SER A 319 3.86 6.97 -6.64
C SER A 319 4.34 6.38 -5.31
N MET A 320 5.46 5.65 -5.33
CA MET A 320 6.12 5.13 -4.13
C MET A 320 6.53 6.23 -3.15
N GLN A 321 7.12 7.32 -3.65
CA GLN A 321 7.50 8.47 -2.82
C GLN A 321 6.27 9.13 -2.18
N ASN A 322 5.19 9.34 -2.94
CA ASN A 322 3.95 9.90 -2.42
C ASN A 322 3.38 8.99 -1.32
N LEU A 323 3.37 7.67 -1.55
CA LEU A 323 2.93 6.69 -0.55
C LEU A 323 3.73 6.78 0.74
N GLN A 324 5.07 6.88 0.64
CA GLN A 324 5.93 7.03 1.79
C GLN A 324 5.67 8.35 2.55
N VAL A 325 5.52 9.46 1.84
CA VAL A 325 5.21 10.78 2.44
C VAL A 325 3.89 10.72 3.19
N TYR A 326 2.86 10.14 2.56
CA TYR A 326 1.57 9.96 3.21
C TYR A 326 1.74 9.06 4.44
N SER A 327 2.35 7.88 4.34
CA SER A 327 2.56 7.00 5.50
C SER A 327 3.33 7.67 6.64
N SER A 328 4.39 8.44 6.34
CA SER A 328 5.25 9.04 7.36
C SER A 328 4.63 10.27 8.03
N ILE A 329 3.82 11.05 7.31
CA ILE A 329 3.16 12.24 7.84
C ILE A 329 1.71 11.88 8.15
N MET A 330 1.44 11.41 9.37
CA MET A 330 0.09 11.17 9.85
C MET A 330 -0.68 12.47 10.10
N ILE A 331 -2.00 12.36 10.22
CA ILE A 331 -2.85 13.50 10.58
C ILE A 331 -2.39 14.06 11.93
N PRO A 332 -2.30 15.39 12.09
CA PRO A 332 -1.84 15.99 13.33
C PRO A 332 -2.60 15.44 14.53
N LEU A 333 -1.87 14.99 15.55
CA LEU A 333 -2.43 14.36 16.74
C LEU A 333 -3.45 15.28 17.44
N VAL A 334 -3.21 16.58 17.45
CA VAL A 334 -4.15 17.56 18.02
C VAL A 334 -5.52 17.50 17.32
N TYR A 335 -5.56 17.25 16.01
CA TYR A 335 -6.83 17.22 15.27
C TYR A 335 -7.66 15.99 15.65
N THR A 336 -7.03 14.81 15.74
CA THR A 336 -7.71 13.59 16.20
C THR A 336 -8.18 13.75 17.65
N GLN A 337 -7.35 14.32 18.53
CA GLN A 337 -7.70 14.58 19.93
C GLN A 337 -8.91 15.50 20.09
N VAL A 338 -8.96 16.63 19.37
CA VAL A 338 -10.09 17.58 19.45
C VAL A 338 -11.41 16.89 19.08
N VAL A 339 -11.41 16.09 18.02
CA VAL A 339 -12.61 15.37 17.56
C VAL A 339 -13.05 14.34 18.59
N ILE A 340 -12.12 13.54 19.12
CA ILE A 340 -12.44 12.53 20.13
C ILE A 340 -12.96 13.21 21.41
N ILE A 341 -12.31 14.25 21.90
CA ILE A 341 -12.77 15.00 23.10
C ILE A 341 -14.17 15.55 22.88
N ALA A 342 -14.47 16.11 21.70
CA ALA A 342 -15.80 16.62 21.38
C ALA A 342 -16.87 15.51 21.37
N VAL A 343 -16.58 14.37 20.73
CA VAL A 343 -17.51 13.22 20.67
C VAL A 343 -17.75 12.65 22.07
N TYR A 344 -16.68 12.46 22.85
CA TYR A 344 -16.79 11.89 24.20
C TYR A 344 -17.48 12.86 25.17
N SER A 345 -17.22 14.18 25.08
CA SER A 345 -17.91 15.18 25.89
C SER A 345 -19.40 15.28 25.54
N TYR A 346 -19.74 15.17 24.26
CA TYR A 346 -21.13 15.07 23.81
C TYR A 346 -21.82 13.86 24.43
N PHE A 347 -21.17 12.69 24.44
CA PHE A 347 -21.73 11.48 25.05
C PHE A 347 -21.78 11.52 26.57
N MET A 348 -20.81 12.16 27.23
CA MET A 348 -20.88 12.41 28.67
C MET A 348 -22.13 13.21 29.03
N CYS A 349 -22.39 14.31 28.31
CA CYS A 349 -23.62 15.08 28.49
C CYS A 349 -24.87 14.25 28.13
N GLN A 350 -24.78 13.43 27.07
CA GLN A 350 -25.88 12.57 26.64
C GLN A 350 -26.29 11.56 27.72
N ILE A 351 -25.34 10.94 28.43
CA ILE A 351 -25.64 9.97 29.49
C ILE A 351 -26.56 10.56 30.56
N PHE A 352 -26.31 11.82 30.97
CA PHE A 352 -27.19 12.54 31.90
C PHE A 352 -28.47 13.03 31.21
N ALA A 353 -28.38 13.58 30.00
CA ALA A 353 -29.52 14.10 29.26
C ALA A 353 -30.58 13.04 28.89
N CYS A 354 -30.20 11.76 28.85
CA CYS A 354 -31.12 10.65 28.55
C CYS A 354 -31.87 10.12 29.78
N GLN A 355 -31.58 10.64 30.97
CA GLN A 355 -32.26 10.20 32.18
C GLN A 355 -33.67 10.77 32.18
N PHE A 356 -34.66 9.90 32.38
CA PHE A 356 -36.06 10.30 32.47
C PHE A 356 -36.32 10.88 33.86
N VAL A 357 -36.48 12.20 33.92
CA VAL A 357 -36.65 12.96 35.15
C VAL A 357 -38.08 13.47 35.26
N GLU A 358 -38.68 13.32 36.45
CA GLU A 358 -40.09 13.62 36.72
C GLU A 358 -40.45 15.10 36.48
N HIS A 359 -39.53 16.04 36.74
CA HIS A 359 -39.72 17.47 36.45
C HIS A 359 -39.99 17.76 34.97
N ARG A 360 -39.50 16.91 34.05
CA ARG A 360 -39.72 17.05 32.60
C ARG A 360 -41.15 16.75 32.19
N ASN A 361 -41.89 15.94 32.96
CA ASN A 361 -43.28 15.58 32.69
C ASN A 361 -44.27 16.69 33.10
N GLN A 362 -43.88 17.63 33.97
CA GLN A 362 -44.75 18.72 34.44
C GLN A 362 -44.87 19.89 33.44
N ASN A 363 -43.89 20.06 32.54
CA ASN A 363 -43.85 21.14 31.55
C ASN A 363 -44.67 20.85 30.26
N GLY A 364 -45.65 19.96 30.31
CA GLY A 364 -46.65 19.77 29.24
C GLY A 364 -46.19 19.00 28.00
N GLN A 365 -44.97 18.44 27.98
CA GLN A 365 -44.59 17.42 27.01
C GLN A 365 -44.90 16.05 27.62
N HIS A 366 -45.98 15.40 27.17
CA HIS A 366 -46.25 13.99 27.42
C HIS A 366 -45.09 13.14 26.86
N ASN A 367 -44.02 12.97 27.64
CA ASN A 367 -42.93 12.10 27.29
C ASN A 367 -43.26 10.71 27.80
N VAL A 368 -43.23 9.74 26.90
CA VAL A 368 -43.32 8.32 27.27
C VAL A 368 -42.02 7.99 28.00
N ASP A 369 -42.10 7.66 29.28
CA ASP A 369 -40.96 7.21 30.08
C ASP A 369 -40.59 5.79 29.65
N LEU A 370 -39.77 5.71 28.60
CA LEU A 370 -39.15 4.46 28.19
C LEU A 370 -37.99 4.18 29.15
N TYR A 371 -38.08 3.16 30.00
CA TYR A 371 -36.97 2.79 30.90
C TYR A 371 -35.62 2.63 30.16
N VAL A 372 -35.66 2.27 28.87
CA VAL A 372 -34.50 2.21 27.98
C VAL A 372 -34.55 3.37 26.97
N PRO A 373 -33.53 4.23 26.88
CA PRO A 373 -33.50 5.36 25.95
C PRO A 373 -33.11 4.92 24.51
N ILE A 374 -34.04 4.27 23.80
CA ILE A 374 -33.82 3.64 22.49
C ILE A 374 -33.24 4.62 21.44
N PHE A 375 -33.80 5.83 21.30
CA PHE A 375 -33.33 6.81 20.31
C PHE A 375 -31.91 7.34 20.60
N SER A 376 -31.54 7.37 21.88
CA SER A 376 -30.20 7.76 22.31
C SER A 376 -29.17 6.67 22.04
N ILE A 377 -29.57 5.41 22.15
CA ILE A 377 -28.74 4.26 21.73
C ILE A 377 -28.50 4.31 20.22
N PHE A 378 -29.52 4.55 19.40
CA PHE A 378 -29.33 4.72 17.95
C PHE A 378 -28.42 5.90 17.62
N SER A 379 -28.60 7.03 18.29
CA SER A 379 -27.74 8.21 18.13
C SER A 379 -26.28 7.89 18.52
N PHE A 380 -26.08 7.09 19.56
CA PHE A 380 -24.77 6.60 19.96
C PHE A 380 -24.13 5.71 18.88
N LEU A 381 -24.86 4.70 18.40
CA LEU A 381 -24.37 3.80 17.36
C LEU A 381 -23.99 4.56 16.09
N PHE A 382 -24.78 5.56 15.69
CA PHE A 382 -24.49 6.36 14.51
C PHE A 382 -23.22 7.22 14.67
N LEU A 383 -23.13 8.05 15.73
CA LEU A 383 -22.00 8.97 15.90
C LEU A 383 -20.71 8.23 16.31
N MET A 384 -20.78 7.22 17.18
CA MET A 384 -19.60 6.39 17.49
C MET A 384 -19.20 5.51 16.31
N GLY A 385 -20.15 4.94 15.58
CA GLY A 385 -19.88 4.19 14.36
C GLY A 385 -19.16 5.08 13.34
N TRP A 386 -19.64 6.31 13.14
CA TRP A 386 -19.03 7.26 12.20
C TRP A 386 -17.61 7.69 12.62
N LEU A 387 -17.36 7.92 13.92
CA LEU A 387 -16.01 8.13 14.44
C LEU A 387 -15.13 6.90 14.23
N LYS A 388 -15.65 5.69 14.48
CA LYS A 388 -14.92 4.44 14.34
C LYS A 388 -14.50 4.16 12.90
N VAL A 389 -15.34 4.49 11.91
CA VAL A 389 -14.97 4.40 10.49
C VAL A 389 -13.67 5.17 10.22
N ALA A 390 -13.55 6.40 10.71
CA ALA A 390 -12.32 7.17 10.54
C ALA A 390 -11.13 6.59 11.32
N LEU A 391 -11.35 6.08 12.54
CA LEU A 391 -10.27 5.51 13.35
C LEU A 391 -9.70 4.23 12.73
N CYS A 392 -10.55 3.35 12.18
CA CYS A 392 -10.13 2.11 11.54
C CYS A 392 -9.31 2.35 10.27
N VAL A 393 -9.67 3.35 9.46
CA VAL A 393 -8.98 3.61 8.18
C VAL A 393 -7.85 4.65 8.28
N MET A 394 -7.54 5.13 9.49
CA MET A 394 -6.50 6.14 9.72
C MET A 394 -5.10 5.61 9.39
N ASN A 395 -4.84 4.32 9.65
CA ASN A 395 -3.59 3.64 9.34
C ASN A 395 -3.85 2.35 8.55
N PRO A 396 -3.99 2.42 7.21
CA PRO A 396 -4.45 1.27 6.42
C PRO A 396 -3.36 0.24 6.09
N PHE A 397 -2.19 0.31 6.72
CA PHE A 397 -1.04 -0.57 6.44
C PHE A 397 -0.74 -1.57 7.57
N GLY A 398 -1.60 -1.65 8.57
CA GLY A 398 -1.51 -2.61 9.67
C GLY A 398 -1.90 -4.03 9.25
N ASP A 399 -2.40 -4.78 10.22
CA ASP A 399 -2.83 -6.19 10.10
C ASP A 399 -4.32 -6.36 10.45
N ASP A 400 -5.09 -5.27 10.47
CA ASP A 400 -6.53 -5.32 10.73
C ASP A 400 -7.31 -5.80 9.49
N ASP A 401 -8.53 -6.33 9.70
CA ASP A 401 -9.37 -6.88 8.62
C ASP A 401 -9.74 -5.84 7.53
N GLU A 402 -9.77 -4.55 7.90
CA GLU A 402 -10.13 -3.42 7.04
C GLU A 402 -8.92 -2.80 6.33
N ASP A 403 -7.70 -3.21 6.68
CA ASP A 403 -6.46 -2.68 6.12
C ASP A 403 -6.23 -3.18 4.69
N PHE A 404 -5.33 -2.49 3.98
CA PHE A 404 -4.92 -2.95 2.66
C PHE A 404 -4.23 -4.31 2.77
N GLN A 405 -4.65 -5.24 1.92
CA GLN A 405 -4.05 -6.57 1.82
C GLN A 405 -2.71 -6.52 1.07
N THR A 406 -1.72 -5.83 1.64
CA THR A 406 -0.44 -5.51 1.02
C THR A 406 0.33 -6.76 0.62
N SER A 407 0.24 -7.83 1.40
CA SER A 407 0.86 -9.12 1.06
C SER A 407 0.29 -9.73 -0.23
N LYS A 408 -1.04 -9.66 -0.43
CA LYS A 408 -1.68 -10.12 -1.68
C LYS A 408 -1.35 -9.21 -2.87
N ILE A 409 -1.28 -7.90 -2.64
CA ILE A 409 -0.86 -6.94 -3.67
C ILE A 409 0.58 -7.23 -4.11
N LEU A 410 1.47 -7.55 -3.16
CA LEU A 410 2.84 -7.98 -3.47
C LEU A 410 2.85 -9.27 -4.30
N ASP A 411 2.07 -10.28 -3.93
CA ASP A 411 1.98 -11.54 -4.68
C ASP A 411 1.49 -11.32 -6.12
N TYR A 412 0.47 -10.46 -6.27
CA TYR A 412 -0.04 -10.06 -7.57
C TYR A 412 1.03 -9.35 -8.41
N ASN A 413 1.72 -8.36 -7.83
CA ASN A 413 2.77 -7.61 -8.51
C ASN A 413 3.93 -8.51 -8.94
N LEU A 414 4.37 -9.45 -8.09
CA LEU A 414 5.40 -10.43 -8.43
C LEU A 414 4.99 -11.35 -9.59
N ASP A 415 3.75 -11.86 -9.57
CA ASP A 415 3.22 -12.76 -10.60
C ASP A 415 3.09 -12.05 -11.95
N VAL A 416 2.39 -10.92 -11.97
CA VAL A 416 2.05 -10.22 -13.21
C VAL A 416 3.27 -9.60 -13.87
N SER A 417 4.20 -9.07 -13.06
CA SER A 417 5.44 -8.50 -13.58
C SER A 417 6.31 -9.56 -14.24
N TYR A 418 6.41 -10.75 -13.65
CA TYR A 418 7.14 -11.87 -14.24
C TYR A 418 6.48 -12.36 -15.52
N ARG A 419 5.18 -12.68 -15.47
CA ARG A 419 4.45 -13.24 -16.62
C ARG A 419 4.40 -12.31 -17.81
N SER A 420 4.20 -11.01 -17.58
CA SER A 420 4.11 -10.02 -18.66
C SER A 420 5.43 -9.87 -19.43
N VAL A 421 6.57 -9.98 -18.75
CA VAL A 421 7.88 -9.83 -19.42
C VAL A 421 8.51 -11.13 -19.89
N PHE A 422 8.10 -12.25 -19.29
CA PHE A 422 8.56 -13.59 -19.66
C PHE A 422 7.82 -14.14 -20.89
N MET A 423 6.52 -13.85 -21.00
CA MET A 423 5.52 -14.37 -21.95
C MET A 423 6.09 -15.38 -22.96
N ASP A 424 5.71 -16.64 -22.77
CA ASP A 424 6.19 -17.75 -23.60
C ASP A 424 5.94 -17.45 -25.10
N PRO A 425 6.92 -17.66 -25.99
CA PRO A 425 6.69 -17.57 -27.43
C PRO A 425 5.45 -18.36 -27.89
N ASP A 426 5.17 -19.51 -27.26
CA ASP A 426 4.00 -20.35 -27.55
C ASP A 426 2.66 -19.68 -27.18
N ALA A 427 2.69 -18.58 -26.43
CA ALA A 427 1.50 -17.80 -26.09
C ALA A 427 1.07 -16.85 -27.22
N PHE A 428 1.93 -16.61 -28.22
CA PHE A 428 1.58 -15.85 -29.41
C PHE A 428 1.03 -16.79 -30.49
N PRO A 429 0.08 -16.34 -31.34
CA PRO A 429 -0.30 -17.07 -32.54
C PRO A 429 0.92 -17.43 -33.39
N GLU A 430 0.94 -18.59 -34.03
CA GLU A 430 2.10 -19.09 -34.81
C GLU A 430 2.59 -18.10 -35.87
N ASN A 431 1.67 -17.31 -36.45
CA ASN A 431 1.95 -16.33 -37.49
C ASN A 431 2.32 -14.94 -36.92
N LEU A 432 2.35 -14.75 -35.61
CA LEU A 432 2.67 -13.49 -34.93
C LEU A 432 4.01 -13.60 -34.21
N SER A 433 5.09 -13.44 -34.96
CA SER A 433 6.44 -13.37 -34.40
C SER A 433 6.74 -12.03 -33.75
N ALA A 434 7.67 -12.03 -32.78
CA ALA A 434 8.21 -10.78 -32.25
C ALA A 434 8.94 -10.02 -33.36
N PRO A 435 8.72 -8.69 -33.50
CA PRO A 435 9.37 -7.90 -34.54
C PRO A 435 10.88 -7.93 -34.31
N SER A 436 11.61 -8.64 -35.18
CA SER A 436 13.06 -8.75 -35.08
C SER A 436 13.69 -7.59 -35.86
N GLY A 437 14.51 -6.77 -35.20
CA GLY A 437 15.21 -5.64 -35.83
C GLY A 437 16.25 -6.04 -36.88
N ASN A 438 16.46 -7.33 -37.13
CA ASN A 438 17.42 -7.83 -38.10
C ASN A 438 16.87 -7.75 -39.54
N LYS A 439 16.89 -6.56 -40.13
CA LYS A 439 16.72 -6.35 -41.59
C LYS A 439 17.94 -6.76 -42.43
N ARG A 440 18.58 -7.90 -42.14
CA ARG A 440 19.81 -8.32 -42.86
C ARG A 440 19.91 -9.83 -43.07
N SER A 441 18.98 -10.38 -43.86
CA SER A 441 19.20 -11.59 -44.65
C SER A 441 18.09 -11.69 -45.72
N ASP A 442 18.45 -12.12 -46.92
CA ASP A 442 17.56 -12.27 -48.10
C ASP A 442 16.40 -13.28 -47.90
N ASP A 443 16.30 -13.93 -46.74
CA ASP A 443 15.26 -14.92 -46.40
C ASP A 443 14.08 -14.30 -45.61
N ASN A 444 13.60 -13.14 -46.05
CA ASN A 444 12.62 -12.29 -45.36
C ASN A 444 11.14 -12.70 -45.60
N GLU A 445 10.84 -13.99 -45.72
CA GLU A 445 9.45 -14.45 -45.90
C GLU A 445 8.64 -14.55 -44.59
N SER A 446 9.30 -14.51 -43.42
CA SER A 446 8.69 -14.85 -42.13
C SER A 446 8.04 -13.69 -41.35
N ASP A 447 8.20 -12.44 -41.77
CA ASP A 447 7.70 -11.25 -41.04
C ASP A 447 6.99 -10.25 -41.97
N ASP A 448 6.30 -10.79 -42.99
CA ASP A 448 5.48 -10.00 -43.90
C ASP A 448 4.13 -9.69 -43.25
N LEU A 449 4.06 -8.50 -42.63
CA LEU A 449 2.85 -8.00 -41.97
C LEU A 449 1.62 -8.09 -42.88
N GLN A 450 1.77 -7.86 -44.19
CA GLN A 450 0.63 -7.89 -45.09
C GLN A 450 0.10 -9.32 -45.24
N LYS A 451 0.98 -10.32 -45.38
CA LYS A 451 0.58 -11.73 -45.40
C LYS A 451 -0.12 -12.15 -44.11
N PHE A 452 0.37 -11.69 -42.96
CA PHE A 452 -0.28 -11.95 -41.67
C PHE A 452 -1.70 -11.37 -41.63
N LEU A 453 -1.88 -10.12 -42.05
CA LEU A 453 -3.19 -9.47 -42.07
C LEU A 453 -4.17 -10.17 -43.03
N ASP A 454 -3.70 -10.51 -44.23
CA ASP A 454 -4.52 -11.22 -45.23
C ASP A 454 -4.96 -12.60 -44.71
N GLN A 455 -4.09 -13.30 -43.98
CA GLN A 455 -4.40 -14.58 -43.33
C GLN A 455 -5.44 -14.42 -42.22
N VAL A 456 -5.30 -13.40 -41.38
CA VAL A 456 -6.27 -13.09 -40.31
C VAL A 456 -7.65 -12.75 -40.90
N ASP A 457 -7.69 -11.95 -41.96
CA ASP A 457 -8.94 -11.63 -42.67
C ASP A 457 -9.60 -12.89 -43.22
N HIS A 458 -8.82 -13.82 -43.78
CA HIS A 458 -9.34 -15.09 -44.28
C HIS A 458 -9.92 -15.97 -43.16
N GLU A 459 -9.24 -16.08 -42.02
CA GLU A 459 -9.71 -16.86 -40.86
C GLU A 459 -10.99 -16.28 -40.26
N ILE A 460 -11.09 -14.95 -40.16
CA ILE A 460 -12.30 -14.26 -39.69
C ILE A 460 -13.47 -14.53 -40.64
N GLU A 461 -13.24 -14.48 -41.95
CA GLU A 461 -14.26 -14.79 -42.96
C GLU A 461 -14.71 -16.25 -42.89
N GLU A 462 -13.80 -17.19 -42.67
CA GLU A 462 -14.13 -18.60 -42.52
C GLU A 462 -15.01 -18.85 -41.29
N VAL A 463 -14.67 -18.24 -40.15
CA VAL A 463 -15.48 -18.33 -38.92
C VAL A 463 -16.85 -17.68 -39.13
N ARG A 464 -16.93 -16.53 -39.79
CA ARG A 464 -18.19 -15.84 -40.10
C ARG A 464 -19.09 -16.71 -41.00
N ASN A 465 -18.53 -17.33 -42.02
CA ASN A 465 -19.27 -18.19 -42.94
C ASN A 465 -19.72 -19.51 -42.27
N LYS A 466 -18.88 -20.11 -41.41
CA LYS A 466 -19.26 -21.27 -40.57
C LYS A 466 -20.35 -20.92 -39.56
N GLY A 467 -20.30 -19.72 -38.97
CA GLY A 467 -21.34 -19.19 -38.08
C GLY A 467 -22.69 -19.02 -38.78
N LEU A 468 -22.70 -18.48 -40.01
CA LEU A 468 -23.92 -18.37 -40.82
C LEU A 468 -24.49 -19.74 -41.21
N LEU A 469 -23.65 -20.72 -41.57
CA LEU A 469 -24.08 -22.08 -41.92
C LEU A 469 -24.72 -22.83 -40.74
N ASN A 470 -24.22 -22.60 -39.52
CA ASN A 470 -24.80 -23.20 -38.30
C ASN A 470 -26.14 -22.55 -37.90
N ASP A 471 -26.41 -21.30 -38.29
CA ASP A 471 -27.71 -20.66 -38.06
C ASP A 471 -28.76 -21.07 -39.11
N VAL A 472 -28.37 -21.34 -40.35
CA VAL A 472 -29.32 -21.80 -41.40
C VAL A 472 -29.72 -23.27 -41.20
N SER A 473 -28.84 -24.12 -40.64
CA SER A 473 -29.13 -25.54 -40.39
C SER A 473 -30.01 -25.79 -39.15
N ASN A 474 -30.15 -24.82 -38.25
CA ASN A 474 -31.06 -24.91 -37.09
C ASN A 474 -32.50 -24.41 -37.37
N LEU A 475 -32.80 -24.04 -38.63
CA LEU A 475 -34.13 -23.58 -39.06
C LEU A 475 -34.97 -24.64 -39.78
N GLU A 476 -34.55 -25.91 -39.81
CA GLU A 476 -35.43 -27.00 -40.24
C GLU A 476 -36.46 -27.31 -39.16
N MET A 477 -37.65 -26.69 -39.28
CA MET A 477 -38.81 -27.06 -38.47
C MET A 477 -39.13 -28.54 -38.67
N HIS A 478 -38.88 -29.35 -37.63
CA HIS A 478 -39.36 -30.72 -37.59
C HIS A 478 -40.91 -30.72 -37.63
N PRO A 479 -41.55 -31.38 -38.61
CA PRO A 479 -43.01 -31.39 -38.68
C PRO A 479 -43.56 -32.08 -37.43
N SER A 480 -44.50 -31.37 -36.79
CA SER A 480 -45.14 -31.78 -35.54
C SER A 480 -45.85 -33.12 -35.71
N PHE A 481 -45.99 -33.86 -34.60
CA PHE A 481 -46.59 -35.20 -34.55
C PHE A 481 -47.97 -35.28 -35.26
N CYS A 482 -48.73 -34.18 -35.27
CA CYS A 482 -50.03 -34.10 -35.96
C CYS A 482 -49.93 -34.18 -37.50
N GLU A 483 -48.86 -33.66 -38.12
CA GLU A 483 -48.66 -33.78 -39.58
C GLU A 483 -48.19 -35.18 -39.98
N ARG A 484 -47.37 -35.83 -39.15
CA ARG A 484 -46.97 -37.23 -39.37
C ARG A 484 -48.16 -38.19 -39.28
N ALA A 485 -49.08 -37.97 -38.35
CA ALA A 485 -50.30 -38.78 -38.23
C ALA A 485 -51.26 -38.57 -39.42
N ARG A 486 -51.36 -37.33 -39.95
CA ARG A 486 -52.18 -37.02 -41.13
C ARG A 486 -51.69 -37.74 -42.39
N ASN A 487 -50.38 -37.85 -42.57
CA ASN A 487 -49.79 -38.53 -43.74
C ASN A 487 -49.91 -40.06 -43.70
N LEU A 488 -50.03 -40.66 -42.50
CA LEU A 488 -50.29 -42.11 -42.36
C LEU A 488 -51.76 -42.48 -42.63
N CYS A 489 -52.71 -41.57 -42.40
CA CYS A 489 -54.14 -41.83 -42.63
C CYS A 489 -54.60 -41.63 -44.09
N CYS A 490 -53.73 -41.10 -44.97
CA CYS A 490 -54.07 -40.87 -46.38
C CYS A 490 -53.61 -41.99 -47.35
N CYS A 491 -53.05 -43.09 -46.84
CA CYS A 491 -52.62 -44.22 -47.67
C CYS A 491 -53.65 -45.35 -47.74
N GLU A 492 -54.89 -45.06 -48.13
CA GLU A 492 -55.78 -46.08 -48.69
C GLU A 492 -56.71 -45.48 -49.75
N LYS A 493 -56.32 -45.68 -51.03
CA LYS A 493 -57.24 -45.97 -52.14
C LYS A 493 -56.43 -46.43 -53.36
N LYS A 494 -56.32 -47.74 -53.52
CA LYS A 494 -55.88 -48.38 -54.77
C LYS A 494 -56.79 -47.93 -55.93
N LYS A 495 -56.22 -47.52 -57.06
CA LYS A 495 -56.88 -47.50 -58.37
C LYS A 495 -56.17 -48.49 -59.31
N PRO A 496 -56.91 -49.32 -60.08
CA PRO A 496 -56.35 -50.36 -60.95
C PRO A 496 -55.77 -49.78 -62.25
N PRO A 497 -54.95 -50.56 -63.00
CA PRO A 497 -54.27 -50.07 -64.21
C PRO A 497 -55.22 -50.03 -65.42
N PRO A 498 -55.09 -49.07 -66.34
CA PRO A 498 -55.76 -49.14 -67.64
C PRO A 498 -54.95 -50.01 -68.64
N PRO A 499 -55.65 -50.64 -69.61
CA PRO A 499 -55.09 -51.65 -70.50
C PRO A 499 -54.33 -51.03 -71.68
N GLY A 500 -53.30 -51.73 -72.14
CA GLY A 500 -52.54 -51.37 -73.35
C GLY A 500 -53.31 -51.64 -74.64
N LYS A 501 -52.86 -51.00 -75.73
CA LYS A 501 -52.97 -51.50 -77.10
C LYS A 501 -51.76 -51.04 -77.93
N LEU A 502 -51.06 -52.06 -78.43
CA LEU A 502 -50.29 -52.20 -79.68
C LEU A 502 -49.33 -51.09 -80.12
#